data_AF-J3JJT0-F1
#
_entry.id   AF-J3JJT0-F1
#
_cell.length_a   1.000
_cell.length_b   1.000
_cell.length_c   1.000
_cell.angle_alpha   90.00
_cell.angle_beta   90.00
_cell.angle_gamma   90.00
#
_symmetry.space_group_name_H-M   'P 1'
#
loop_
_entity.id
_entity.type
_entity.pdbx_description
1 polymer ?
#
loop_
_entity_poly.entity_id
_entity_poly.type
_entity_poly.pdbx_seq_one_letter_code
_entity_poly.pdbx_strand_id
1 'polypeptide(L)'
;MPCSATNVLLAALVVVGILVRGVVLPRIPEWRAREAGCHSGVSGDSRRFHDTCGVNCRDQSSTLLCCAHRVGTCPLLSPRATPRTIAPVSSLSRVQLLEVLTDLVRDLERLDLALSADGIEAARTLRDGLIGQVRDQVIPRLQDADIPSVVVIGGSTGAGKSTLVNSVLGQEVSDAGVLRPTTRTPVLVANPEDMESLSDHPLTEVCRQEVSSAIPAGLALIDASDLDSVHEANRELAGRLLEAADLWLFVTTAARYGDQTPWMTLEEATRRETPIGVVLNRVPAKILSEVRRDLITRLQGLGLSEAPFFVIPDAGPHEGLLSGDGVTELREWLRLLAGRHRAAGLVRRTGRGVWSTLRTDLERLADDVDAQEAVAQDLEKECQGLRDVAIESLSADIGSGSAGQGATATRWITLASSGGPLASLAQGGRMRRGFLGRADKARAEGLAHLANDAREALANQLQAAIVALSAKAERAWAEAGAGDRAARILGQGDEAVVTIDAWVGYLEANIEIPQSIRRLAPASVIDLLISAAAGVDGAVLAARRLGLEEQTRQAGTLLVEAVTEALTATVPKGAAISLAPAPGFAAALRLRSGELKPFTRPGATA
;
A
#
# COMPACT_ATOMS: atom_id res chain seq x y z
N MET A 1 17.95 -38.78 -4.60
CA MET A 1 18.64 -37.51 -4.37
C MET A 1 19.85 -37.43 -5.29
N PRO A 2 19.83 -36.50 -6.25
CA PRO A 2 21.05 -35.81 -6.63
C PRO A 2 20.86 -34.29 -6.63
N CYS A 3 21.88 -33.59 -6.12
CA CYS A 3 22.10 -32.17 -6.35
C CYS A 3 22.65 -31.97 -7.77
N SER A 4 22.02 -31.11 -8.59
CA SER A 4 22.68 -30.04 -9.36
C SER A 4 21.73 -29.52 -10.45
N ALA A 5 21.08 -28.38 -10.20
CA ALA A 5 20.35 -27.63 -11.24
C ALA A 5 20.63 -26.11 -11.21
N THR A 6 21.58 -25.65 -10.39
CA THR A 6 21.78 -24.21 -10.16
C THR A 6 23.08 -23.66 -10.75
N ASN A 7 23.98 -24.51 -11.27
CA ASN A 7 25.28 -24.06 -11.82
C ASN A 7 25.36 -23.97 -13.35
N VAL A 8 24.28 -24.24 -14.09
CA VAL A 8 24.27 -24.12 -15.56
C VAL A 8 23.81 -22.72 -16.02
N LEU A 9 23.15 -21.93 -15.16
CA LEU A 9 22.58 -20.63 -15.53
C LEU A 9 23.55 -19.44 -15.54
N LEU A 10 24.78 -19.58 -15.01
CA LEU A 10 25.71 -18.45 -14.89
C LEU A 10 26.75 -18.36 -16.03
N ALA A 11 26.84 -19.36 -16.91
CA ALA A 11 27.84 -19.39 -17.98
C ALA A 11 27.34 -18.86 -19.34
N ALA A 12 26.02 -18.74 -19.54
CA ALA A 12 25.43 -18.34 -20.83
C ALA A 12 25.20 -16.82 -20.97
N LEU A 13 25.17 -16.06 -19.86
CA LEU A 13 24.86 -14.62 -19.87
C LEU A 13 26.05 -13.69 -20.14
N VAL A 14 27.28 -14.22 -20.31
CA VAL A 14 28.50 -13.41 -20.45
C VAL A 14 28.96 -13.23 -21.91
N VAL A 15 28.38 -13.94 -22.89
CA VAL A 15 28.90 -13.94 -24.27
C VAL A 15 28.08 -13.09 -25.27
N VAL A 16 26.87 -12.62 -24.92
CA VAL A 16 26.02 -11.83 -25.85
C VAL A 16 26.18 -10.30 -25.67
N GLY A 17 27.00 -9.86 -24.72
CA GLY A 17 27.17 -8.44 -24.38
C GLY A 17 28.27 -7.68 -25.13
N ILE A 18 28.60 -7.99 -26.38
CA ILE A 18 29.58 -7.18 -27.17
C ILE A 18 29.19 -7.20 -28.66
N LEU A 19 28.33 -6.28 -29.11
CA LEU A 19 28.37 -5.62 -30.44
C LEU A 19 27.05 -4.88 -30.77
N VAL A 20 26.81 -3.71 -30.18
CA VAL A 20 26.13 -2.61 -30.90
C VAL A 20 26.68 -1.28 -30.36
N ARG A 21 27.55 -0.64 -31.14
CA ARG A 21 27.97 0.76 -30.96
C ARG A 21 27.40 1.56 -32.12
N GLY A 22 26.68 2.64 -31.83
CA GLY A 22 26.58 3.75 -32.79
C GLY A 22 25.25 4.47 -32.87
N VAL A 23 24.87 5.26 -31.86
CA VAL A 23 24.10 6.50 -32.07
C VAL A 23 24.61 7.57 -31.09
N VAL A 24 24.95 8.72 -31.64
CA VAL A 24 25.48 9.92 -31.00
C VAL A 24 24.32 10.82 -30.57
N LEU A 25 24.30 11.28 -29.31
CA LEU A 25 23.50 12.43 -28.85
C LEU A 25 24.28 13.28 -27.82
N PRO A 26 23.93 14.57 -27.62
CA PRO A 26 24.89 15.65 -27.38
C PRO A 26 25.17 16.01 -25.91
N ARG A 27 26.28 16.73 -25.72
CA ARG A 27 26.80 17.34 -24.48
C ARG A 27 25.84 18.34 -23.81
N ILE A 28 25.71 18.28 -22.48
CA ILE A 28 25.29 19.37 -21.56
C ILE A 28 26.10 19.21 -20.23
N PRO A 29 26.44 20.28 -19.47
CA PRO A 29 27.77 20.46 -18.89
C PRO A 29 27.94 20.19 -17.38
N GLU A 30 29.23 20.18 -17.02
CA GLU A 30 29.89 20.02 -15.72
C GLU A 30 29.28 20.80 -14.54
N TRP A 31 29.20 20.13 -13.38
CA TRP A 31 29.14 20.76 -12.06
C TRP A 31 30.23 20.21 -11.14
N ARG A 32 30.97 21.15 -10.54
CA ARG A 32 32.20 20.99 -9.76
C ARG A 32 31.97 20.33 -8.40
N ALA A 33 32.87 19.40 -8.05
CA ALA A 33 33.08 18.92 -6.70
C ALA A 33 33.65 20.04 -5.80
N ARG A 34 33.13 20.16 -4.57
CA ARG A 34 33.77 20.90 -3.48
C ARG A 34 34.32 19.91 -2.46
N GLU A 35 35.60 20.10 -2.18
CA GLU A 35 36.43 19.40 -1.20
C GLU A 35 35.97 19.68 0.24
N ALA A 36 36.02 18.65 1.09
CA ALA A 36 36.07 18.79 2.54
C ALA A 36 37.32 18.06 3.04
N GLY A 37 38.39 18.81 3.27
CA GLY A 37 39.56 18.36 4.01
C GLY A 37 39.36 18.60 5.50
N CYS A 38 39.52 17.56 6.32
CA CYS A 38 39.70 17.70 7.75
C CYS A 38 41.07 17.14 8.14
N HIS A 39 41.90 18.05 8.65
CA HIS A 39 43.25 17.83 9.12
C HIS A 39 43.33 16.97 10.37
N SER A 40 44.37 16.12 10.38
CA SER A 40 44.98 15.45 11.51
C SER A 40 45.56 16.43 12.54
N GLY A 41 45.35 16.12 13.83
CA GLY A 41 46.06 16.76 14.95
C GLY A 41 46.05 15.86 16.18
N VAL A 42 47.14 15.12 16.38
CA VAL A 42 47.41 14.27 17.53
C VAL A 42 48.16 15.07 18.59
N SER A 43 47.71 15.04 19.85
CA SER A 43 48.58 15.13 21.03
C SER A 43 47.83 14.78 22.32
N GLY A 44 48.42 13.92 23.17
CA GLY A 44 48.25 14.03 24.62
C GLY A 44 47.50 12.91 25.36
N ASP A 45 48.12 11.73 25.42
CA ASP A 45 48.46 11.00 26.65
C ASP A 45 47.39 10.81 27.77
N SER A 46 46.94 9.57 27.97
CA SER A 46 47.28 8.74 29.14
C SER A 46 46.15 7.81 29.67
N ARG A 47 46.54 6.53 29.85
CA ARG A 47 46.09 5.52 30.84
C ARG A 47 44.94 4.50 30.53
N ARG A 48 45.41 3.24 30.51
CA ARG A 48 44.86 1.96 31.07
C ARG A 48 43.97 1.09 30.15
N PHE A 49 44.55 0.00 29.61
CA PHE A 49 44.55 -1.42 30.06
C PHE A 49 43.31 -2.19 29.52
N HIS A 50 43.48 -3.04 28.48
CA HIS A 50 43.53 -4.54 28.49
C HIS A 50 42.19 -5.19 28.90
N ASP A 51 41.54 -6.14 28.20
CA ASP A 51 41.98 -7.31 27.43
C ASP A 51 40.95 -7.68 26.33
N THR A 52 41.33 -8.01 25.09
CA THR A 52 41.74 -9.32 24.52
C THR A 52 40.72 -10.46 24.60
N CYS A 53 40.13 -10.84 23.46
CA CYS A 53 39.85 -12.25 23.16
C CYS A 53 39.66 -12.47 21.66
N GLY A 54 40.60 -13.22 21.08
CA GLY A 54 40.49 -13.83 19.76
C GLY A 54 41.16 -15.21 19.81
N VAL A 55 40.84 -16.01 18.79
CA VAL A 55 41.50 -17.24 18.31
C VAL A 55 40.68 -18.53 18.48
N ASN A 56 40.28 -19.04 17.31
CA ASN A 56 40.22 -20.41 16.77
C ASN A 56 40.18 -21.63 17.71
N CYS A 57 39.41 -22.65 17.29
CA CYS A 57 39.97 -23.99 17.08
C CYS A 57 39.09 -24.87 16.16
N ARG A 58 39.79 -25.64 15.30
CA ARG A 58 39.30 -26.71 14.42
C ARG A 58 39.36 -28.05 15.16
N ASP A 59 38.52 -28.97 14.67
CA ASP A 59 38.75 -30.41 14.47
C ASP A 59 38.47 -31.43 15.59
N GLN A 60 38.05 -32.61 15.10
CA GLN A 60 38.02 -33.95 15.67
C GLN A 60 36.68 -34.58 16.13
N SER A 61 36.66 -35.89 15.88
CA SER A 61 35.55 -36.75 15.51
C SER A 61 35.33 -37.86 16.54
N SER A 62 34.15 -38.50 16.47
CA SER A 62 33.82 -39.88 16.90
C SER A 62 33.87 -40.25 18.41
N THR A 63 32.75 -40.74 18.97
CA THR A 63 32.50 -42.17 19.32
C THR A 63 31.15 -42.38 20.04
N LEU A 64 30.59 -43.58 19.86
CA LEU A 64 29.26 -44.15 20.13
C LEU A 64 28.84 -44.44 21.59
N LEU A 65 27.49 -44.55 21.76
CA LEU A 65 26.66 -45.45 22.63
C LEU A 65 26.76 -45.39 24.18
N CYS A 66 25.64 -45.10 24.89
CA CYS A 66 24.74 -46.09 25.55
C CYS A 66 23.81 -45.48 26.66
N CYS A 67 22.52 -45.87 26.59
CA CYS A 67 21.54 -46.17 27.66
C CYS A 67 21.08 -45.14 28.75
N ALA A 68 19.79 -44.76 28.60
CA ALA A 68 18.65 -44.96 29.53
C ALA A 68 18.53 -44.23 30.89
N HIS A 69 17.48 -43.38 30.96
CA HIS A 69 16.53 -43.13 32.07
C HIS A 69 17.03 -42.60 33.43
N ARG A 70 16.84 -41.29 33.69
CA ARG A 70 15.96 -40.76 34.76
C ARG A 70 15.87 -39.22 34.76
N VAL A 71 14.62 -38.77 34.73
CA VAL A 71 14.01 -37.55 35.31
C VAL A 71 14.97 -36.48 35.87
N GLY A 72 15.02 -35.31 35.24
CA GLY A 72 15.72 -34.14 35.74
C GLY A 72 15.68 -32.98 34.75
N THR A 73 14.72 -32.09 34.96
CA THR A 73 14.46 -30.82 34.28
C THR A 73 15.67 -29.85 34.23
N CYS A 74 16.11 -29.42 33.03
CA CYS A 74 16.66 -28.08 32.67
C CYS A 74 17.30 -28.09 31.25
N PRO A 75 17.62 -26.95 30.60
CA PRO A 75 16.73 -26.07 29.86
C PRO A 75 17.11 -25.97 28.36
N LEU A 76 16.14 -26.02 27.45
CA LEU A 76 16.37 -25.60 26.07
C LEU A 76 16.33 -24.08 26.01
N LEU A 77 17.48 -23.47 25.72
CA LEU A 77 17.60 -22.13 25.17
C LEU A 77 16.89 -22.09 23.81
N SER A 78 15.58 -21.83 23.84
CA SER A 78 14.88 -21.20 22.71
C SER A 78 15.11 -19.69 22.79
N PRO A 79 15.26 -18.99 21.65
CA PRO A 79 15.23 -17.54 21.64
C PRO A 79 13.88 -17.12 22.20
N ARG A 80 13.88 -16.38 23.32
CA ARG A 80 12.68 -15.71 23.83
C ARG A 80 12.24 -14.66 22.80
N ALA A 81 11.47 -15.07 21.81
CA ALA A 81 10.38 -14.25 21.31
C ALA A 81 9.33 -14.28 22.42
N THR A 82 9.34 -13.26 23.29
CA THR A 82 8.19 -13.00 24.16
C THR A 82 6.94 -13.00 23.29
N PRO A 83 5.87 -13.74 23.64
CA PRO A 83 4.60 -13.53 23.00
C PRO A 83 4.26 -12.06 23.24
N ARG A 84 4.22 -11.26 22.17
CA ARG A 84 3.52 -9.98 22.24
C ARG A 84 2.06 -10.36 22.49
N THR A 85 1.72 -10.42 23.76
CA THR A 85 0.34 -10.41 24.22
C THR A 85 -0.32 -9.28 23.44
N ILE A 86 -1.32 -9.62 22.63
CA ILE A 86 -2.15 -8.66 21.92
C ILE A 86 -2.81 -7.84 23.02
N ALA A 87 -2.23 -6.69 23.32
CA ALA A 87 -2.85 -5.69 24.17
C ALA A 87 -4.14 -5.25 23.46
N PRO A 88 -5.25 -5.06 24.18
CA PRO A 88 -6.43 -4.42 23.58
C PRO A 88 -6.00 -3.07 23.02
N VAL A 89 -6.41 -2.77 21.79
CA VAL A 89 -6.10 -1.54 21.06
C VAL A 89 -6.77 -0.36 21.79
N SER A 90 -6.12 0.17 22.81
CA SER A 90 -6.47 1.40 23.51
C SER A 90 -5.44 2.48 23.15
N SER A 91 -5.95 3.64 22.70
CA SER A 91 -5.26 4.92 22.45
C SER A 91 -4.05 4.93 21.50
N LEU A 92 -4.28 5.21 20.21
CA LEU A 92 -3.22 5.83 19.39
C LEU A 92 -2.93 7.24 19.92
N SER A 93 -1.66 7.56 20.16
CA SER A 93 -1.23 8.93 20.48
C SER A 93 -1.34 9.84 19.25
N ARG A 94 -1.42 11.17 19.44
CA ARG A 94 -1.51 12.17 18.35
C ARG A 94 -0.39 12.02 17.32
N VAL A 95 0.84 11.81 17.78
CA VAL A 95 2.01 11.61 16.91
C VAL A 95 1.83 10.35 16.07
N GLN A 96 1.42 9.24 16.70
CA GLN A 96 1.13 8.00 16.00
C GLN A 96 -0.02 8.15 15.00
N LEU A 97 -1.08 8.89 15.34
CA LEU A 97 -2.20 9.13 14.41
C LEU A 97 -1.77 9.99 13.22
N LEU A 98 -0.97 11.04 13.44
CA LEU A 98 -0.39 11.85 12.38
C LEU A 98 0.51 11.01 11.46
N GLU A 99 1.35 10.14 12.04
CA GLU A 99 2.15 9.18 11.27
C GLU A 99 1.26 8.23 10.45
N VAL A 100 0.25 7.62 11.09
CA VAL A 100 -0.71 6.72 10.43
C VAL A 100 -1.42 7.41 9.26
N LEU A 101 -1.92 8.64 9.45
CA LEU A 101 -2.64 9.38 8.41
C LEU A 101 -1.71 9.86 7.29
N THR A 102 -0.49 10.26 7.63
CA THR A 102 0.52 10.67 6.63
C THR A 102 0.96 9.48 5.80
N ASP A 103 1.17 8.32 6.42
CA ASP A 103 1.48 7.08 5.74
C ASP A 103 0.29 6.60 4.90
N LEU A 104 -0.94 6.70 5.41
CA LEU A 104 -2.15 6.40 4.64
C LEU A 104 -2.23 7.26 3.38
N VAL A 105 -2.01 8.57 3.46
CA VAL A 105 -2.00 9.45 2.28
C VAL A 105 -0.93 9.01 1.28
N ARG A 106 0.28 8.70 1.75
CA ARG A 106 1.37 8.22 0.88
C ARG A 106 1.02 6.88 0.21
N ASP A 107 0.38 5.98 0.93
CA ASP A 107 -0.07 4.69 0.43
C ASP A 107 -1.16 4.87 -0.63
N LEU A 108 -2.14 5.74 -0.37
CA LEU A 108 -3.20 6.10 -1.33
C LEU A 108 -2.64 6.77 -2.59
N GLU A 109 -1.62 7.63 -2.48
CA GLU A 109 -0.97 8.25 -3.64
C GLU A 109 -0.23 7.24 -4.53
N ARG A 110 0.23 6.12 -3.94
CA ARG A 110 0.90 5.04 -4.65
C ARG A 110 -0.07 4.00 -5.21
N LEU A 111 -1.34 4.05 -4.81
CA LEU A 111 -2.35 3.11 -5.25
C LEU A 111 -2.74 3.40 -6.71
N ASP A 112 -2.20 2.58 -7.63
CA ASP A 112 -2.61 2.58 -9.04
C ASP A 112 -3.79 1.61 -9.23
N LEU A 113 -4.94 2.17 -9.62
CA LEU A 113 -6.17 1.44 -9.93
C LEU A 113 -6.21 1.25 -11.46
N ALA A 114 -5.38 0.33 -11.94
CA ALA A 114 -4.97 0.20 -13.33
C ALA A 114 -5.99 -0.49 -14.24
N LEU A 115 -6.76 -1.43 -13.71
CA LEU A 115 -7.63 -2.33 -14.45
C LEU A 115 -9.08 -1.82 -14.45
N SER A 116 -9.82 -2.10 -15.52
CA SER A 116 -11.27 -1.88 -15.57
C SER A 116 -11.97 -2.90 -14.67
N ALA A 117 -12.46 -2.42 -13.53
CA ALA A 117 -13.41 -3.14 -12.69
C ALA A 117 -14.71 -2.34 -12.59
N ASP A 118 -15.80 -3.00 -12.21
CA ASP A 118 -17.06 -2.32 -11.95
C ASP A 118 -16.87 -1.22 -10.90
N GLY A 119 -17.25 0.01 -11.25
CA GLY A 119 -17.11 1.16 -10.34
C GLY A 119 -15.71 1.75 -10.23
N ILE A 120 -14.75 1.39 -11.10
CA ILE A 120 -13.36 1.88 -11.00
C ILE A 120 -13.21 3.41 -10.97
N GLU A 121 -14.01 4.15 -11.74
CA GLU A 121 -13.99 5.61 -11.74
C GLU A 121 -14.48 6.19 -10.41
N ALA A 122 -15.45 5.52 -9.77
CA ALA A 122 -15.89 5.88 -8.43
C ALA A 122 -14.79 5.57 -7.41
N ALA A 123 -14.07 4.45 -7.54
CA ALA A 123 -12.93 4.12 -6.68
C ALA A 123 -11.77 5.11 -6.80
N ARG A 124 -11.44 5.55 -8.03
CA ARG A 124 -10.44 6.59 -8.30
C ARG A 124 -10.85 7.93 -7.67
N THR A 125 -12.11 8.33 -7.87
CA THR A 125 -12.67 9.54 -7.26
C THR A 125 -12.65 9.46 -5.73
N LEU A 126 -12.97 8.29 -5.17
CA LEU A 126 -12.96 8.04 -3.73
C LEU A 126 -11.54 8.14 -3.17
N ARG A 127 -10.55 7.52 -3.81
CA ARG A 127 -9.12 7.62 -3.45
C ARG A 127 -8.66 9.08 -3.44
N ASP A 128 -8.95 9.83 -4.49
CA ASP A 128 -8.51 11.23 -4.62
C ASP A 128 -9.22 12.13 -3.59
N GLY A 129 -10.52 11.88 -3.35
CA GLY A 129 -11.29 12.53 -2.30
C GLY A 129 -10.75 12.24 -0.90
N LEU A 130 -10.37 11.00 -0.62
CA LEU A 130 -9.74 10.58 0.63
C LEU A 130 -8.39 11.25 0.85
N ILE A 131 -7.55 11.32 -0.20
CA ILE A 131 -6.25 12.02 -0.15
C ILE A 131 -6.48 13.49 0.22
N GLY A 132 -7.37 14.18 -0.53
CA GLY A 132 -7.68 15.60 -0.28
C GLY A 132 -8.26 15.83 1.11
N GLN A 133 -9.22 15.01 1.53
CA GLN A 133 -9.83 15.12 2.85
C GLN A 133 -8.80 14.93 3.98
N VAL A 134 -7.98 13.88 3.92
CA VAL A 134 -7.01 13.62 4.99
C VAL A 134 -5.91 14.68 4.99
N ARG A 135 -5.36 15.02 3.82
CA ARG A 135 -4.26 15.99 3.67
C ARG A 135 -4.66 17.42 3.98
N ASP A 136 -5.79 17.87 3.45
CA ASP A 136 -6.15 19.29 3.45
C ASP A 136 -7.08 19.65 4.60
N GLN A 137 -7.83 18.67 5.14
CA GLN A 137 -8.83 18.91 6.19
C GLN A 137 -8.44 18.29 7.53
N VAL A 138 -7.95 17.04 7.56
CA VAL A 138 -7.69 16.31 8.81
C VAL A 138 -6.32 16.63 9.38
N ILE A 139 -5.24 16.47 8.60
CA ILE A 139 -3.85 16.66 9.05
C ILE A 139 -3.58 18.08 9.59
N PRO A 140 -3.98 19.19 8.93
CA PRO A 140 -3.71 20.53 9.42
C PRO A 140 -4.38 20.80 10.78
N ARG A 141 -5.64 20.36 10.93
CA ARG A 141 -6.38 20.44 12.21
C ARG A 141 -5.73 19.62 13.33
N LEU A 142 -5.02 18.54 12.99
CA LEU A 142 -4.23 17.75 13.93
C LEU A 142 -2.90 18.41 14.28
N GLN A 143 -2.35 19.27 13.42
CA GLN A 143 -1.08 19.97 13.63
C GLN A 143 -1.25 21.23 14.48
N ASP A 144 -2.38 21.95 14.35
CA ASP A 144 -2.68 23.17 15.14
C ASP A 144 -3.02 22.92 16.63
N ALA A 145 -2.95 21.68 17.10
CA ALA A 145 -3.38 21.27 18.46
C ALA A 145 -2.34 21.51 19.59
N ASP A 146 -1.47 22.51 19.44
CA ASP A 146 -0.54 22.98 20.49
C ASP A 146 -1.14 24.12 21.35
N ILE A 147 -2.36 24.57 21.01
CA ILE A 147 -3.17 25.52 21.77
C ILE A 147 -4.15 24.75 22.69
N PRO A 148 -4.24 25.07 24.00
CA PRO A 148 -5.14 24.39 24.95
C PRO A 148 -6.60 24.51 24.54
N SER A 149 -7.44 23.54 24.93
CA SER A 149 -8.87 23.57 24.60
C SER A 149 -9.59 24.66 25.38
N VAL A 150 -10.29 25.55 24.67
CA VAL A 150 -11.01 26.68 25.28
C VAL A 150 -12.45 26.27 25.60
N VAL A 151 -12.81 26.28 26.88
CA VAL A 151 -14.17 26.03 27.37
C VAL A 151 -14.78 27.34 27.87
N VAL A 152 -15.82 27.82 27.19
CA VAL A 152 -16.55 29.01 27.61
C VAL A 152 -17.75 28.61 28.46
N ILE A 153 -17.85 29.19 29.65
CA ILE A 153 -18.94 28.95 30.60
C ILE A 153 -19.96 30.08 30.44
N GLY A 154 -21.04 29.78 29.72
CA GLY A 154 -22.11 30.73 29.40
C GLY A 154 -23.46 30.30 29.98
N GLY A 155 -24.46 31.18 29.96
CA GLY A 155 -25.81 30.86 30.44
C GLY A 155 -26.44 32.01 31.24
N SER A 156 -27.57 31.76 31.91
CA SER A 156 -28.39 32.82 32.51
C SER A 156 -27.64 33.67 33.54
N THR A 157 -27.90 34.97 33.57
CA THR A 157 -27.45 35.90 34.61
C THR A 157 -27.97 35.42 35.97
N GLY A 158 -27.09 35.35 36.97
CA GLY A 158 -27.45 34.83 38.30
C GLY A 158 -27.59 33.31 38.39
N ALA A 159 -27.23 32.54 37.34
CA ALA A 159 -27.20 31.08 37.40
C ALA A 159 -26.05 30.51 38.25
N GLY A 160 -25.15 31.35 38.77
CA GLY A 160 -24.02 30.94 39.61
C GLY A 160 -22.79 30.48 38.82
N LYS A 161 -22.55 31.01 37.61
CA LYS A 161 -21.40 30.67 36.75
C LYS A 161 -20.05 30.88 37.44
N SER A 162 -19.80 32.07 37.99
CA SER A 162 -18.55 32.38 38.70
C SER A 162 -18.37 31.55 39.97
N THR A 163 -19.46 31.30 40.72
CA THR A 163 -19.44 30.36 41.87
C THR A 163 -19.08 28.94 41.41
N LEU A 164 -19.59 28.50 40.26
CA LEU A 164 -19.29 27.20 39.69
C LEU A 164 -17.83 27.10 39.24
N VAL A 165 -17.32 28.11 38.52
CA VAL A 165 -15.91 28.20 38.09
C VAL A 165 -15.00 28.10 39.31
N ASN A 166 -15.21 28.95 40.32
CA ASN A 166 -14.40 28.94 41.53
C ASN A 166 -14.47 27.59 42.26
N SER A 167 -15.66 26.99 42.35
CA SER A 167 -15.86 25.69 43.00
C SER A 167 -15.18 24.54 42.24
N VAL A 168 -15.16 24.58 40.92
CA VAL A 168 -14.43 23.61 40.09
C VAL A 168 -12.93 23.74 40.32
N LEU A 169 -12.42 24.97 40.39
CA LEU A 169 -11.01 25.30 40.62
C LEU A 169 -10.57 25.10 42.08
N GLY A 170 -11.49 25.10 43.03
CA GLY A 170 -11.17 25.05 44.47
C GLY A 170 -10.51 26.34 45.00
N GLN A 171 -10.57 27.43 44.23
CA GLN A 171 -10.01 28.73 44.58
C GLN A 171 -10.88 29.85 43.98
N GLU A 172 -10.89 31.01 44.61
CA GLU A 172 -11.62 32.19 44.12
C GLU A 172 -10.79 32.90 43.04
N VAL A 173 -11.21 32.77 41.78
CA VAL A 173 -10.54 33.37 40.60
C VAL A 173 -11.43 34.40 39.91
N SER A 174 -12.75 34.27 40.09
CA SER A 174 -13.75 35.20 39.56
C SER A 174 -14.67 35.70 40.69
N ASP A 175 -14.95 37.00 40.76
CA ASP A 175 -15.74 37.59 41.86
C ASP A 175 -17.22 37.13 41.82
N ALA A 176 -17.59 36.22 42.71
CA ALA A 176 -18.96 35.72 42.86
C ALA A 176 -19.85 36.68 43.68
N GLY A 177 -20.14 37.87 43.15
CA GLY A 177 -20.95 38.90 43.84
C GLY A 177 -22.47 38.78 43.60
N VAL A 178 -23.27 39.18 44.61
CA VAL A 178 -24.76 39.13 44.63
C VAL A 178 -25.44 40.38 44.01
N LEU A 179 -24.67 41.42 43.68
CA LEU A 179 -25.17 42.69 43.12
C LEU A 179 -25.20 42.68 41.57
N ARG A 180 -26.35 43.03 40.97
CA ARG A 180 -26.52 43.29 39.52
C ARG A 180 -26.08 44.72 39.15
N PRO A 181 -25.85 45.03 37.85
CA PRO A 181 -24.93 44.39 36.91
C PRO A 181 -23.70 45.30 36.70
N THR A 182 -22.50 44.73 36.74
CA THR A 182 -21.27 45.45 36.36
C THR A 182 -20.73 44.81 35.11
N THR A 183 -20.45 45.61 34.09
CA THR A 183 -19.71 45.21 32.88
C THR A 183 -18.44 44.47 33.30
N ARG A 184 -18.47 43.14 33.28
CA ARG A 184 -17.34 42.30 33.70
C ARG A 184 -16.64 41.79 32.47
N THR A 185 -15.36 42.13 32.35
CA THR A 185 -14.45 41.51 31.38
C THR A 185 -14.42 40.00 31.65
N PRO A 186 -14.63 39.15 30.62
CA PRO A 186 -14.53 37.70 30.78
C PRO A 186 -13.17 37.31 31.37
N VAL A 187 -13.14 36.28 32.20
CA VAL A 187 -11.92 35.82 32.86
C VAL A 187 -11.47 34.53 32.20
N LEU A 188 -10.31 34.55 31.52
CA LEU A 188 -9.64 33.38 30.97
C LEU A 188 -8.70 32.82 32.03
N VAL A 189 -9.00 31.63 32.52
CA VAL A 189 -8.17 30.90 33.46
C VAL A 189 -7.47 29.75 32.72
N ALA A 190 -6.14 29.71 32.78
CA ALA A 190 -5.34 28.66 32.15
C ALA A 190 -4.21 28.16 33.05
N ASN A 191 -3.66 27.00 32.70
CA ASN A 191 -2.51 26.42 33.38
C ASN A 191 -1.22 27.18 33.02
N PRO A 192 -0.26 27.38 33.95
CA PRO A 192 1.04 27.99 33.65
C PRO A 192 1.77 27.40 32.44
N GLU A 193 1.64 26.09 32.21
CA GLU A 193 2.31 25.37 31.10
C GLU A 193 1.76 25.76 29.71
N ASP A 194 0.52 26.24 29.64
CA ASP A 194 -0.15 26.56 28.36
C ASP A 194 -0.23 28.06 28.07
N MET A 195 0.22 28.91 29.00
CA MET A 195 0.12 30.37 28.88
C MET A 195 0.95 30.93 27.72
N GLU A 196 2.10 30.32 27.42
CA GLU A 196 2.93 30.72 26.27
C GLU A 196 2.23 30.42 24.95
N SER A 197 1.61 29.24 24.81
CA SER A 197 0.81 28.89 23.62
C SER A 197 -0.44 29.76 23.46
N LEU A 198 -0.96 30.33 24.54
CA LEU A 198 -2.15 31.19 24.53
C LEU A 198 -1.84 32.66 24.28
N SER A 199 -0.59 33.12 24.38
CA SER A 199 -0.26 34.55 24.33
C SER A 199 -0.73 35.22 23.04
N ASP A 200 -0.65 34.50 21.92
CA ASP A 200 -1.02 34.97 20.58
C ASP A 200 -2.49 34.69 20.23
N HIS A 201 -3.26 34.09 21.15
CA HIS A 201 -4.65 33.72 20.88
C HIS A 201 -5.57 34.95 20.94
N PRO A 202 -6.48 35.19 19.97
CA PRO A 202 -7.35 36.38 19.93
C PRO A 202 -8.20 36.62 21.20
N LEU A 203 -8.38 35.59 22.01
CA LEU A 203 -9.11 35.66 23.28
C LEU A 203 -8.36 36.38 24.40
N THR A 204 -7.02 36.47 24.32
CA THR A 204 -6.21 37.20 25.31
C THR A 204 -6.41 38.70 25.24
N GLU A 205 -6.86 39.23 24.09
CA GLU A 205 -7.18 40.65 23.90
C GLU A 205 -8.52 41.05 24.54
N VAL A 206 -9.44 40.10 24.66
CA VAL A 206 -10.82 40.34 25.13
C VAL A 206 -11.09 39.80 26.54
N CYS A 207 -10.23 38.95 27.07
CA CYS A 207 -10.36 38.35 28.40
C CYS A 207 -9.25 38.82 29.36
N ARG A 208 -9.60 39.01 30.64
CA ARG A 208 -8.61 39.12 31.72
C ARG A 208 -8.00 37.73 31.96
N GLN A 209 -6.68 37.64 31.92
CA GLN A 209 -5.96 36.39 32.08
C GLN A 209 -5.66 36.12 33.55
N GLU A 210 -5.94 34.91 34.00
CA GLU A 210 -5.64 34.41 35.33
C GLU A 210 -4.93 33.06 35.21
N VAL A 211 -3.89 32.85 36.02
CA VAL A 211 -3.10 31.62 35.97
C VAL A 211 -3.45 30.74 37.16
N SER A 212 -3.80 29.49 36.91
CA SER A 212 -4.13 28.52 37.96
C SER A 212 -3.57 27.15 37.66
N SER A 213 -2.79 26.59 38.60
CA SER A 213 -2.37 25.19 38.56
C SER A 213 -3.49 24.21 38.93
N ALA A 214 -4.64 24.70 39.39
CA ALA A 214 -5.81 23.86 39.65
C ALA A 214 -6.52 23.42 38.36
N ILE A 215 -6.34 24.18 37.27
CA ILE A 215 -6.74 23.74 35.93
C ILE A 215 -5.69 22.76 35.41
N PRO A 216 -6.09 21.58 34.91
CA PRO A 216 -5.12 20.66 34.33
C PRO A 216 -4.59 21.20 32.99
N ALA A 217 -3.31 20.96 32.70
CA ALA A 217 -2.67 21.40 31.47
C ALA A 217 -3.41 20.87 30.22
N GLY A 218 -3.50 21.69 29.18
CA GLY A 218 -4.26 21.43 27.95
C GLY A 218 -5.71 21.96 27.97
N LEU A 219 -6.13 22.65 29.02
CA LEU A 219 -7.48 23.24 29.16
C LEU A 219 -7.38 24.72 29.57
N ALA A 220 -8.22 25.55 28.97
CA ALA A 220 -8.48 26.91 29.40
C ALA A 220 -9.99 27.10 29.65
N LEU A 221 -10.35 27.69 30.79
CA LEU A 221 -11.73 28.00 31.16
C LEU A 221 -11.98 29.50 31.02
N ILE A 222 -13.07 29.89 30.36
CA ILE A 222 -13.51 31.28 30.30
C ILE A 222 -14.79 31.43 31.11
N ASP A 223 -14.74 32.23 32.18
CA ASP A 223 -15.93 32.69 32.87
C ASP A 223 -16.53 33.88 32.12
N ALA A 224 -17.64 33.62 31.44
CA ALA A 224 -18.38 34.55 30.59
C ALA A 224 -19.61 35.08 31.36
N SER A 225 -19.38 35.76 32.48
CA SER A 225 -20.46 36.41 33.25
C SER A 225 -21.12 37.55 32.44
N ASP A 226 -22.44 37.70 32.52
CA ASP A 226 -23.25 38.79 31.93
C ASP A 226 -23.32 38.91 30.38
N LEU A 227 -22.99 37.86 29.64
CA LEU A 227 -23.13 37.85 28.17
C LEU A 227 -24.56 37.64 27.65
N ASP A 228 -25.51 37.28 28.52
CA ASP A 228 -26.93 37.13 28.20
C ASP A 228 -27.74 38.44 28.36
N SER A 229 -27.05 39.59 28.41
CA SER A 229 -27.69 40.91 28.46
C SER A 229 -28.11 41.42 27.07
N VAL A 230 -29.11 42.30 27.01
CA VAL A 230 -29.58 42.94 25.76
C VAL A 230 -28.62 44.02 25.22
N HIS A 231 -27.48 44.25 25.86
CA HIS A 231 -26.51 45.25 25.42
C HIS A 231 -25.73 44.76 24.19
N GLU A 232 -25.60 45.63 23.19
CA GLU A 232 -24.97 45.31 21.91
C GLU A 232 -23.50 44.89 22.04
N ALA A 233 -22.74 45.57 22.90
CA ALA A 233 -21.35 45.22 23.20
C ALA A 233 -21.19 43.81 23.80
N ASN A 234 -22.14 43.36 24.63
CA ASN A 234 -22.10 42.02 25.22
C ASN A 234 -22.48 40.95 24.19
N ARG A 235 -23.36 41.24 23.22
CA ARG A 235 -23.66 40.32 22.11
C ARG A 235 -22.47 40.15 21.19
N GLU A 236 -21.76 41.23 20.85
CA GLU A 236 -20.55 41.14 20.01
C GLU A 236 -19.46 40.32 20.71
N LEU A 237 -19.25 40.55 22.01
CA LEU A 237 -18.32 39.78 22.82
C LEU A 237 -18.75 38.30 22.94
N ALA A 238 -20.03 38.02 23.13
CA ALA A 238 -20.56 36.65 23.12
C ALA A 238 -20.34 35.95 21.79
N GLY A 239 -20.51 36.66 20.66
CA GLY A 239 -20.19 36.16 19.32
C GLY A 239 -18.73 35.79 19.18
N ARG A 240 -17.81 36.68 19.56
CA ARG A 240 -16.35 36.41 19.52
C ARG A 240 -15.95 35.24 20.41
N LEU A 241 -16.55 35.13 21.60
CA LEU A 241 -16.30 34.01 22.51
C LEU A 241 -16.85 32.69 21.97
N LEU A 242 -18.02 32.71 21.32
CA LEU A 242 -18.58 31.53 20.65
C LEU A 242 -17.72 31.07 19.47
N GLU A 243 -17.14 32.01 18.71
CA GLU A 243 -16.26 31.71 17.56
C GLU A 243 -14.98 31.00 17.98
N ALA A 244 -14.45 31.38 19.14
CA ALA A 244 -13.18 30.88 19.63
C ALA A 244 -13.32 29.77 20.67
N ALA A 245 -14.56 29.40 21.06
CA ALA A 245 -14.83 28.32 22.00
C ALA A 245 -14.70 26.96 21.33
N ASP A 246 -13.85 26.08 21.89
CA ASP A 246 -13.92 24.67 21.55
C ASP A 246 -15.20 24.05 22.14
N LEU A 247 -15.57 24.38 23.38
CA LEU A 247 -16.77 23.89 24.09
C LEU A 247 -17.57 25.05 24.70
N TRP A 248 -18.89 25.02 24.53
CA TRP A 248 -19.80 25.89 25.29
C TRP A 248 -20.45 25.13 26.45
N LEU A 249 -20.12 25.48 27.70
CA LEU A 249 -20.75 24.92 28.89
C LEU A 249 -21.92 25.83 29.33
N PHE A 250 -23.14 25.43 28.98
CA PHE A 250 -24.37 26.15 29.28
C PHE A 250 -24.84 25.89 30.71
N VAL A 251 -24.79 26.91 31.56
CA VAL A 251 -25.20 26.87 32.96
C VAL A 251 -26.55 27.56 33.13
N THR A 252 -27.54 26.83 33.64
CA THR A 252 -28.87 27.37 33.98
C THR A 252 -29.32 26.93 35.36
N THR A 253 -30.46 27.41 35.84
CA THR A 253 -31.05 26.98 37.13
C THR A 253 -32.48 26.51 36.98
N ALA A 254 -32.99 25.79 37.97
CA ALA A 254 -34.39 25.33 37.99
C ALA A 254 -35.42 26.46 37.86
N ALA A 255 -35.06 27.70 38.23
CA ALA A 255 -35.94 28.86 38.11
C ALA A 255 -35.79 29.63 36.77
N ARG A 256 -34.72 29.37 36.00
CA ARG A 256 -34.30 30.20 34.85
C ARG A 256 -34.17 29.42 33.54
N TYR A 257 -34.28 28.10 33.57
CA TYR A 257 -34.16 27.27 32.36
C TYR A 257 -35.25 27.55 31.30
N GLY A 258 -36.34 28.22 31.68
CA GLY A 258 -37.39 28.66 30.77
C GLY A 258 -37.17 30.05 30.15
N ASP A 259 -36.14 30.79 30.55
CA ASP A 259 -35.90 32.17 30.07
C ASP A 259 -35.43 32.15 28.61
N GLN A 260 -35.99 33.01 27.76
CA GLN A 260 -35.76 32.98 26.31
C GLN A 260 -34.32 33.36 25.89
N THR A 261 -33.70 34.34 26.56
CA THR A 261 -32.39 34.88 26.14
C THR A 261 -31.27 33.83 26.13
N PRO A 262 -31.10 32.99 27.17
CA PRO A 262 -30.15 31.86 27.14
C PRO A 262 -30.37 30.86 26.00
N TRP A 263 -31.63 30.64 25.56
CA TRP A 263 -31.94 29.74 24.44
C TRP A 263 -31.49 30.31 23.09
N MET A 264 -31.55 31.64 22.89
CA MET A 264 -31.03 32.25 21.66
C MET A 264 -29.53 31.99 21.49
N THR A 265 -28.75 32.04 22.58
CA THR A 265 -27.32 31.72 22.57
C THR A 265 -27.07 30.23 22.29
N LEU A 266 -27.91 29.32 22.81
CA LEU A 266 -27.84 27.89 22.50
C LEU A 266 -28.16 27.60 21.03
N GLU A 267 -29.19 28.26 20.46
CA GLU A 267 -29.53 28.15 19.04
C GLU A 267 -28.40 28.67 18.16
N GLU A 268 -27.75 29.76 18.54
CA GLU A 268 -26.59 30.30 17.83
C GLU A 268 -25.38 29.37 17.90
N ALA A 269 -25.05 28.83 19.08
CA ALA A 269 -24.00 27.84 19.25
C ALA A 269 -24.29 26.57 18.41
N THR A 270 -25.54 26.12 18.38
CA THR A 270 -25.97 24.97 17.57
C THR A 270 -25.86 25.24 16.08
N ARG A 271 -26.27 26.43 15.62
CA ARG A 271 -26.16 26.87 14.22
C ARG A 271 -24.70 26.93 13.74
N ARG A 272 -23.77 27.22 14.65
CA ARG A 272 -22.32 27.26 14.42
C ARG A 272 -21.63 25.91 14.63
N GLU A 273 -22.40 24.85 14.91
CA GLU A 273 -21.90 23.50 15.22
C GLU A 273 -20.92 23.44 16.41
N THR A 274 -20.93 24.45 17.28
CA THR A 274 -20.12 24.47 18.50
C THR A 274 -20.66 23.42 19.47
N PRO A 275 -19.85 22.46 19.94
CA PRO A 275 -20.40 21.42 20.79
C PRO A 275 -20.67 21.94 22.21
N ILE A 276 -21.82 21.53 22.76
CA ILE A 276 -22.42 22.10 23.98
C ILE A 276 -22.45 21.06 25.11
N GLY A 277 -22.15 21.49 26.34
CA GLY A 277 -22.46 20.77 27.59
C GLY A 277 -23.47 21.57 28.40
N VAL A 278 -24.33 20.91 29.18
CA VAL A 278 -25.40 21.54 29.97
C VAL A 278 -25.20 21.26 31.45
N VAL A 279 -25.25 22.31 32.26
CA VAL A 279 -25.21 22.25 33.71
C VAL A 279 -26.50 22.85 34.27
N LEU A 280 -27.29 22.01 34.94
CA LEU A 280 -28.46 22.45 35.68
C LEU A 280 -28.05 22.69 37.15
N ASN A 281 -27.87 23.97 37.50
CA ASN A 281 -27.39 24.41 38.79
C ASN A 281 -28.53 24.71 39.79
N ARG A 282 -28.24 24.58 41.09
CA ARG A 282 -29.13 24.93 42.22
C ARG A 282 -30.51 24.26 42.11
N VAL A 283 -30.53 22.94 41.98
CA VAL A 283 -31.79 22.20 41.86
C VAL A 283 -32.22 21.59 43.20
N PRO A 284 -33.41 21.95 43.71
CA PRO A 284 -34.00 21.25 44.84
C PRO A 284 -34.38 19.81 44.46
N ALA A 285 -34.02 18.84 45.29
CA ALA A 285 -34.28 17.41 45.03
C ALA A 285 -35.76 17.09 44.73
N LYS A 286 -36.69 17.85 45.32
CA LYS A 286 -38.14 17.67 45.14
C LYS A 286 -38.62 17.92 43.71
N ILE A 287 -37.97 18.82 42.97
CA ILE A 287 -38.42 19.24 41.62
C ILE A 287 -37.47 18.76 40.50
N LEU A 288 -36.37 18.10 40.85
CA LEU A 288 -35.32 17.70 39.92
C LEU A 288 -35.84 16.82 38.78
N SER A 289 -36.69 15.83 39.08
CA SER A 289 -37.20 14.89 38.07
C SER A 289 -38.06 15.59 37.01
N GLU A 290 -38.91 16.53 37.43
CA GLU A 290 -39.79 17.30 36.55
C GLU A 290 -38.99 18.27 35.69
N VAL A 291 -38.13 19.08 36.31
CA VAL A 291 -37.29 20.07 35.61
C VAL A 291 -36.33 19.40 34.64
N ARG A 292 -35.70 18.28 35.03
CA ARG A 292 -34.79 17.52 34.17
C ARG A 292 -35.52 16.99 32.94
N ARG A 293 -36.73 16.43 33.10
CA ARG A 293 -37.51 15.90 31.99
C ARG A 293 -37.90 17.00 31.01
N ASP A 294 -38.39 18.15 31.51
CA ASP A 294 -38.77 19.27 30.63
C ASP A 294 -37.55 19.83 29.88
N LEU A 295 -36.43 20.05 30.57
CA LEU A 295 -35.21 20.56 29.96
C LEU A 295 -34.64 19.61 28.90
N ILE A 296 -34.60 18.30 29.15
CA ILE A 296 -34.16 17.31 28.16
C ILE A 296 -35.08 17.32 26.93
N THR A 297 -36.39 17.44 27.11
CA THR A 297 -37.36 17.50 26.01
C THR A 297 -37.11 18.72 25.12
N ARG A 298 -36.82 19.87 25.73
CA ARG A 298 -36.47 21.09 24.98
C ARG A 298 -35.13 20.98 24.25
N LEU A 299 -34.11 20.40 24.90
CA LEU A 299 -32.81 20.15 24.27
C LEU A 299 -32.91 19.20 23.08
N GLN A 300 -33.77 18.19 23.15
CA GLN A 300 -34.07 17.29 22.02
C GLN A 300 -34.65 18.06 20.83
N GLY A 301 -35.50 19.06 21.07
CA GLY A 301 -36.03 19.94 20.02
C GLY A 301 -34.97 20.74 19.26
N LEU A 302 -33.80 20.98 19.87
CA LEU A 302 -32.64 21.62 19.25
C LEU A 302 -31.59 20.64 18.71
N GLY A 303 -31.85 19.32 18.74
CA GLY A 303 -30.88 18.31 18.33
C GLY A 303 -29.75 18.06 19.33
N LEU A 304 -29.88 18.52 20.57
CA LEU A 304 -28.88 18.39 21.65
C LEU A 304 -29.17 17.20 22.58
N SER A 305 -29.77 16.13 22.06
CA SER A 305 -30.14 14.93 22.83
C SER A 305 -28.94 14.20 23.45
N GLU A 306 -27.76 14.30 22.82
CA GLU A 306 -26.51 13.67 23.26
C GLU A 306 -25.57 14.62 24.03
N ALA A 307 -26.00 15.85 24.34
CA ALA A 307 -25.16 16.80 25.07
C ALA A 307 -24.87 16.30 26.50
N PRO A 308 -23.61 16.36 27.00
CA PRO A 308 -23.30 16.05 28.39
C PRO A 308 -24.16 16.88 29.34
N PHE A 309 -24.81 16.23 30.31
CA PHE A 309 -25.77 16.86 31.21
C PHE A 309 -25.38 16.62 32.67
N PHE A 310 -25.11 17.71 33.39
CA PHE A 310 -24.68 17.68 34.79
C PHE A 310 -25.73 18.34 35.69
N VAL A 311 -25.91 17.80 36.88
CA VAL A 311 -26.82 18.35 37.90
C VAL A 311 -26.04 18.75 39.12
N ILE A 312 -26.17 20.01 39.53
CA ILE A 312 -25.55 20.51 40.75
C ILE A 312 -26.67 20.75 41.78
N PRO A 313 -26.66 20.00 42.90
CA PRO A 313 -27.70 20.12 43.90
C PRO A 313 -27.70 21.51 44.57
N ASP A 314 -28.86 21.93 45.05
CA ASP A 314 -28.96 23.16 45.82
C ASP A 314 -28.28 23.02 47.20
N ALA A 315 -27.18 23.74 47.41
CA ALA A 315 -26.43 23.79 48.65
C ALA A 315 -27.05 24.76 49.70
N GLY A 316 -28.19 25.39 49.39
CA GLY A 316 -28.82 26.38 50.26
C GLY A 316 -28.12 27.75 50.20
N PRO A 317 -28.41 28.66 51.15
CA PRO A 317 -27.70 29.94 51.27
C PRO A 317 -26.23 29.66 51.64
N HIS A 318 -25.34 29.84 50.67
CA HIS A 318 -23.90 29.67 50.84
C HIS A 318 -23.18 30.86 50.21
N GLU A 319 -22.12 31.31 50.87
CA GLU A 319 -21.15 32.27 50.35
C GLU A 319 -19.80 31.55 50.21
N GLY A 320 -19.12 31.75 49.07
CA GLY A 320 -17.85 31.08 48.76
C GLY A 320 -18.01 29.78 47.95
N LEU A 321 -17.08 28.84 48.14
CA LEU A 321 -16.96 27.61 47.35
C LEU A 321 -18.02 26.57 47.73
N LEU A 322 -18.55 25.86 46.74
CA LEU A 322 -19.39 24.67 46.95
C LEU A 322 -18.56 23.52 47.55
N SER A 323 -19.21 22.67 48.34
CA SER A 323 -18.59 21.43 48.84
C SER A 323 -18.10 20.56 47.68
N GLY A 324 -16.91 19.98 47.80
CA GLY A 324 -16.27 19.19 46.74
C GLY A 324 -17.17 18.12 46.12
N ASP A 325 -18.01 17.46 46.92
CA ASP A 325 -18.94 16.41 46.48
C ASP A 325 -19.96 16.89 45.43
N GLY A 326 -20.38 18.16 45.49
CA GLY A 326 -21.42 18.72 44.60
C GLY A 326 -20.93 19.06 43.19
N VAL A 327 -19.63 19.18 42.99
CA VAL A 327 -18.99 19.53 41.70
C VAL A 327 -18.01 18.46 41.22
N THR A 328 -17.94 17.31 41.90
CA THR A 328 -16.99 16.24 41.58
C THR A 328 -17.20 15.70 40.17
N GLU A 329 -18.43 15.41 39.76
CA GLU A 329 -18.75 14.89 38.42
C GLU A 329 -18.30 15.86 37.31
N LEU A 330 -18.62 17.15 37.46
CA LEU A 330 -18.21 18.18 36.49
C LEU A 330 -16.69 18.37 36.49
N ARG A 331 -16.04 18.35 37.66
CA ARG A 331 -14.58 18.51 37.79
C ARG A 331 -13.84 17.31 37.19
N GLU A 332 -14.33 16.08 37.40
CA GLU A 332 -13.79 14.87 36.79
C GLU A 332 -13.97 14.90 35.28
N TRP A 333 -15.12 15.34 34.78
CA TRP A 333 -15.34 15.49 33.35
C TRP A 333 -14.41 16.54 32.72
N LEU A 334 -14.23 17.70 33.36
CA LEU A 334 -13.27 18.72 32.89
C LEU A 334 -11.82 18.21 32.95
N ARG A 335 -11.46 17.39 33.94
CA ARG A 335 -10.15 16.72 33.98
C ARG A 335 -9.96 15.68 32.87
N LEU A 336 -11.01 14.96 32.50
CA LEU A 336 -10.98 14.06 31.35
C LEU A 336 -10.78 14.84 30.05
N LEU A 337 -11.38 16.03 29.93
CA LEU A 337 -11.15 16.94 28.80
C LEU A 337 -9.71 17.49 28.77
N ALA A 338 -9.10 17.69 29.94
CA ALA A 338 -7.74 18.20 30.12
C ALA A 338 -6.64 17.10 30.20
N GLY A 339 -6.98 15.84 29.97
CA GLY A 339 -6.02 14.74 30.09
C GLY A 339 -4.94 14.76 29.00
N ARG A 340 -3.77 14.15 29.29
CA ARG A 340 -2.63 13.95 28.34
C ARG A 340 -2.97 13.20 27.05
N HIS A 341 -4.19 12.68 26.91
CA HIS A 341 -4.74 12.17 25.67
C HIS A 341 -5.63 13.23 25.00
N ARG A 342 -5.00 14.07 24.17
CA ARG A 342 -5.57 15.08 23.27
C ARG A 342 -6.62 14.55 22.25
N ALA A 343 -7.15 13.34 22.44
CA ALA A 343 -8.11 12.68 21.56
C ALA A 343 -9.54 13.26 21.70
N ALA A 344 -9.93 13.75 22.87
CA ALA A 344 -11.26 14.32 23.09
C ALA A 344 -11.44 15.71 22.43
N GLY A 345 -10.38 16.54 22.41
CA GLY A 345 -10.34 17.78 21.62
C GLY A 345 -10.33 17.51 20.10
N LEU A 346 -9.68 16.41 19.68
CA LEU A 346 -9.62 15.90 18.31
C LEU A 346 -11.00 15.51 17.74
N VAL A 347 -11.80 14.77 18.52
CA VAL A 347 -13.16 14.34 18.13
C VAL A 347 -14.13 15.54 18.02
N ARG A 348 -13.86 16.62 18.76
CA ARG A 348 -14.67 17.84 18.74
C ARG A 348 -14.31 18.78 17.58
N ARG A 349 -13.03 18.87 17.16
CA ARG A 349 -12.57 19.77 16.07
C ARG A 349 -12.78 19.23 14.65
N THR A 350 -12.82 17.92 14.44
CA THR A 350 -13.00 17.33 13.10
C THR A 350 -14.41 16.81 12.86
N GLY A 351 -15.28 16.81 13.88
CA GLY A 351 -16.64 16.28 13.79
C GLY A 351 -16.67 14.75 13.68
N ARG A 352 -17.49 14.08 14.50
CA ARG A 352 -17.65 12.61 14.48
C ARG A 352 -17.95 12.06 13.08
N GLY A 353 -18.69 12.83 12.28
CA GLY A 353 -19.05 12.47 10.91
C GLY A 353 -17.85 12.21 10.01
N VAL A 354 -16.76 12.98 10.17
CA VAL A 354 -15.56 12.83 9.31
C VAL A 354 -14.89 11.48 9.55
N TRP A 355 -14.72 11.07 10.80
CA TRP A 355 -14.08 9.79 11.12
C TRP A 355 -14.93 8.58 10.71
N SER A 356 -16.25 8.66 10.87
CA SER A 356 -17.15 7.60 10.41
C SER A 356 -17.16 7.45 8.90
N THR A 357 -17.14 8.59 8.18
CA THR A 357 -17.11 8.60 6.71
C THR A 357 -15.76 8.08 6.22
N LEU A 358 -14.64 8.59 6.75
CA LEU A 358 -13.30 8.12 6.42
C LEU A 358 -13.14 6.61 6.60
N ARG A 359 -13.63 6.05 7.71
CA ARG A 359 -13.59 4.60 7.96
C ARG A 359 -14.37 3.80 6.91
N THR A 360 -15.57 4.26 6.61
CA THR A 360 -16.47 3.61 5.64
C THR A 360 -15.89 3.68 4.22
N ASP A 361 -15.30 4.81 3.87
CA ASP A 361 -14.67 5.04 2.57
C ASP A 361 -13.39 4.21 2.41
N LEU A 362 -12.59 4.04 3.47
CA LEU A 362 -11.43 3.14 3.47
C LEU A 362 -11.83 1.66 3.35
N GLU A 363 -12.92 1.25 3.99
CA GLU A 363 -13.48 -0.11 3.85
C GLU A 363 -13.94 -0.37 2.42
N ARG A 364 -14.69 0.59 1.85
CA ARG A 364 -15.13 0.52 0.46
C ARG A 364 -13.96 0.49 -0.53
N LEU A 365 -12.97 1.35 -0.34
CA LEU A 365 -11.78 1.35 -1.20
C LEU A 365 -11.00 0.04 -1.08
N ALA A 366 -10.96 -0.59 0.10
CA ALA A 366 -10.34 -1.90 0.26
C ALA A 366 -11.06 -2.98 -0.56
N ASP A 367 -12.39 -2.95 -0.62
CA ASP A 367 -13.17 -3.87 -1.45
C ASP A 367 -12.91 -3.61 -2.95
N ASP A 368 -12.79 -2.35 -3.37
CA ASP A 368 -12.43 -1.98 -4.75
C ASP A 368 -11.00 -2.44 -5.12
N VAL A 369 -10.06 -2.43 -4.17
CA VAL A 369 -8.70 -2.97 -4.36
C VAL A 369 -8.71 -4.49 -4.51
N ASP A 370 -9.51 -5.21 -3.72
CA ASP A 370 -9.66 -6.66 -3.89
C ASP A 370 -10.30 -7.00 -5.25
N ALA A 371 -11.22 -6.17 -5.73
CA ALA A 371 -11.80 -6.32 -7.07
C ALA A 371 -10.74 -6.17 -8.18
N GLN A 372 -9.76 -5.26 -8.04
CA GLN A 372 -8.63 -5.15 -8.97
C GLN A 372 -7.77 -6.43 -8.97
N GLU A 373 -7.49 -6.98 -7.79
CA GLU A 373 -6.73 -8.24 -7.68
C GLU A 373 -7.46 -9.39 -8.39
N ALA A 374 -8.78 -9.49 -8.22
CA ALA A 374 -9.59 -10.49 -8.91
C ALA A 374 -9.53 -10.34 -10.44
N VAL A 375 -9.68 -9.12 -10.97
CA VAL A 375 -9.56 -8.86 -12.41
C VAL A 375 -8.17 -9.21 -12.94
N ALA A 376 -7.11 -8.88 -12.19
CA ALA A 376 -5.74 -9.22 -12.58
C ALA A 376 -5.52 -10.74 -12.64
N GLN A 377 -6.07 -11.48 -11.67
CA GLN A 377 -5.99 -12.94 -11.64
C GLN A 377 -6.75 -13.58 -12.80
N ASP A 378 -7.92 -13.05 -13.16
CA ASP A 378 -8.70 -13.57 -14.26
C ASP A 378 -8.04 -13.27 -15.62
N LEU A 379 -7.48 -12.07 -15.79
CA LEU A 379 -6.68 -11.73 -16.97
C LEU A 379 -5.42 -12.61 -17.09
N GLU A 380 -4.74 -12.92 -15.98
CA GLU A 380 -3.60 -13.83 -15.96
C GLU A 380 -4.00 -15.25 -16.39
N LYS A 381 -5.14 -15.77 -15.90
CA LYS A 381 -5.66 -17.08 -16.32
C LYS A 381 -5.99 -17.10 -17.81
N GLU A 382 -6.60 -16.04 -18.34
CA GLU A 382 -6.89 -15.93 -19.76
C GLU A 382 -5.60 -15.91 -20.60
N CYS A 383 -4.62 -15.08 -20.22
CA CYS A 383 -3.32 -15.02 -20.88
C CYS A 383 -2.58 -16.37 -20.85
N GLN A 384 -2.63 -17.07 -19.71
CA GLN A 384 -2.10 -18.43 -19.58
C GLN A 384 -2.81 -19.40 -20.54
N GLY A 385 -4.13 -19.36 -20.64
CA GLY A 385 -4.89 -20.19 -21.57
C GLY A 385 -4.58 -19.89 -23.04
N LEU A 386 -4.45 -18.62 -23.42
CA LEU A 386 -4.04 -18.21 -24.77
C LEU A 386 -2.66 -18.74 -25.14
N ARG A 387 -1.71 -18.66 -24.21
CA ARG A 387 -0.35 -19.18 -24.37
C ARG A 387 -0.35 -20.71 -24.50
N ASP A 388 -1.08 -21.42 -23.65
CA ASP A 388 -1.14 -22.89 -23.69
C ASP A 388 -1.72 -23.39 -25.03
N VAL A 389 -2.78 -22.75 -25.51
CA VAL A 389 -3.36 -23.06 -26.83
C VAL A 389 -2.36 -22.80 -27.97
N ALA A 390 -1.60 -21.70 -27.90
CA ALA A 390 -0.59 -21.40 -28.92
C ALA A 390 0.56 -22.42 -28.93
N ILE A 391 1.05 -22.81 -27.74
CA ILE A 391 2.10 -23.82 -27.58
C ILE A 391 1.61 -25.18 -28.07
N GLU A 392 0.40 -25.60 -27.69
CA GLU A 392 -0.18 -26.87 -28.11
C GLU A 392 -0.36 -26.93 -29.63
N SER A 393 -0.91 -25.87 -30.24
CA SER A 393 -1.09 -25.77 -31.69
C SER A 393 0.24 -25.87 -32.44
N LEU A 394 1.23 -25.06 -32.06
CA LEU A 394 2.52 -25.04 -32.77
C LEU A 394 3.31 -26.35 -32.54
N SER A 395 3.23 -26.94 -31.35
CA SER A 395 3.85 -28.24 -31.07
C SER A 395 3.21 -29.37 -31.89
N ALA A 396 1.89 -29.34 -32.06
CA ALA A 396 1.18 -30.28 -32.94
C ALA A 396 1.55 -30.08 -34.41
N ASP A 397 1.71 -28.83 -34.86
CA ASP A 397 2.16 -28.50 -36.22
C ASP A 397 3.59 -29.00 -36.49
N ILE A 398 4.51 -28.83 -35.53
CA ILE A 398 5.87 -29.38 -35.59
C ILE A 398 5.83 -30.91 -35.60
N GLY A 399 5.06 -31.53 -34.70
CA GLY A 399 4.94 -32.98 -34.59
C GLY A 399 4.32 -33.65 -35.82
N SER A 400 3.41 -32.95 -36.51
CA SER A 400 2.83 -33.40 -37.78
C SER A 400 3.70 -33.09 -39.01
N GLY A 401 4.78 -32.31 -38.83
CA GLY A 401 5.72 -31.98 -39.88
C GLY A 401 5.21 -30.97 -40.90
N SER A 402 4.32 -30.06 -40.49
CA SER A 402 3.67 -29.10 -41.40
C SER A 402 4.67 -28.18 -42.12
N ALA A 403 5.78 -27.79 -41.46
CA ALA A 403 6.84 -26.95 -42.03
C ALA A 403 7.61 -27.65 -43.18
N GLY A 404 7.59 -28.98 -43.21
CA GLY A 404 8.23 -29.79 -44.23
C GLY A 404 7.42 -29.93 -45.51
N GLN A 405 6.16 -29.46 -45.50
CA GLN A 405 5.25 -29.54 -46.64
C GLN A 405 5.46 -28.37 -47.64
N GLY A 406 4.74 -28.40 -48.76
CA GLY A 406 4.75 -27.30 -49.73
C GLY A 406 6.11 -27.06 -50.40
N ALA A 407 6.70 -25.88 -50.16
CA ALA A 407 7.95 -25.46 -50.80
C ALA A 407 9.12 -26.36 -50.42
N THR A 408 9.27 -26.72 -49.14
CA THR A 408 10.35 -27.58 -48.62
C THR A 408 10.24 -29.00 -49.17
N ALA A 409 9.02 -29.56 -49.24
CA ALA A 409 8.76 -30.84 -49.89
C ALA A 409 9.10 -30.81 -51.40
N THR A 410 8.71 -29.73 -52.09
CA THR A 410 9.03 -29.54 -53.51
C THR A 410 10.54 -29.42 -53.74
N ARG A 411 11.25 -28.72 -52.84
CA ARG A 411 12.72 -28.63 -52.84
C ARG A 411 13.35 -30.00 -52.68
N TRP A 412 12.88 -30.80 -51.72
CA TRP A 412 13.35 -32.18 -51.56
C TRP A 412 13.14 -32.98 -52.84
N ILE A 413 11.93 -33.02 -53.39
CA ILE A 413 11.62 -33.78 -54.61
C ILE A 413 12.54 -33.38 -55.76
N THR A 414 12.76 -32.07 -55.95
CA THR A 414 13.66 -31.56 -57.00
C THR A 414 15.09 -32.04 -56.81
N LEU A 415 15.62 -31.97 -55.59
CA LEU A 415 16.99 -32.37 -55.28
C LEU A 415 17.19 -33.89 -55.21
N ALA A 416 16.12 -34.63 -54.87
CA ALA A 416 16.09 -36.08 -54.70
C ALA A 416 15.74 -36.85 -56.00
N SER A 417 15.29 -36.14 -57.03
CA SER A 417 14.99 -36.72 -58.34
C SER A 417 16.21 -37.39 -58.98
N SER A 418 15.98 -38.27 -59.95
CA SER A 418 17.06 -39.00 -60.64
C SER A 418 18.10 -38.04 -61.22
N GLY A 419 19.38 -38.25 -60.90
CA GLY A 419 20.48 -37.36 -61.29
C GLY A 419 20.67 -36.12 -60.40
N GLY A 420 19.76 -35.86 -59.46
CA GLY A 420 19.84 -34.79 -58.47
C GLY A 420 20.86 -35.09 -57.36
N PRO A 421 21.30 -34.04 -56.61
CA PRO A 421 22.33 -34.16 -55.59
C PRO A 421 21.93 -35.09 -54.44
N LEU A 422 20.65 -35.13 -54.04
CA LEU A 422 20.16 -35.92 -52.91
C LEU A 422 19.58 -37.28 -53.30
N ALA A 423 19.63 -37.65 -54.59
CA ALA A 423 19.05 -38.89 -55.11
C ALA A 423 19.56 -40.14 -54.36
N SER A 424 20.86 -40.19 -54.02
CA SER A 424 21.42 -41.32 -53.27
C SER A 424 20.86 -41.46 -51.86
N LEU A 425 20.51 -40.35 -51.21
CA LEU A 425 19.89 -40.35 -49.87
C LEU A 425 18.42 -40.78 -49.95
N ALA A 426 17.70 -40.23 -50.93
CA ALA A 426 16.30 -40.54 -51.17
C ALA A 426 16.05 -41.99 -51.62
N GLN A 427 17.02 -42.65 -52.26
CA GLN A 427 16.90 -44.04 -52.72
C GLN A 427 17.59 -45.06 -51.78
N GLY A 428 18.33 -44.61 -50.76
CA GLY A 428 19.16 -45.50 -49.94
C GLY A 428 20.33 -46.12 -50.71
N GLY A 429 20.74 -45.48 -51.80
CA GLY A 429 21.80 -45.95 -52.69
C GLY A 429 23.20 -45.56 -52.20
N ARG A 430 24.23 -46.24 -52.73
CA ARG A 430 25.63 -45.96 -52.37
C ARG A 430 26.05 -44.55 -52.81
N MET A 431 26.38 -43.70 -51.83
CA MET A 431 26.89 -42.34 -52.08
C MET A 431 28.24 -42.37 -52.80
N ARG A 432 28.30 -41.79 -54.00
CA ARG A 432 29.53 -41.66 -54.82
C ARG A 432 30.22 -40.32 -54.54
N ARG A 433 31.57 -40.32 -54.56
CA ARG A 433 32.41 -39.12 -54.41
C ARG A 433 32.28 -38.15 -55.60
N GLY A 434 32.02 -38.70 -56.79
CA GLY A 434 32.11 -37.95 -58.05
C GLY A 434 33.55 -37.55 -58.40
N PHE A 435 33.74 -36.98 -59.59
CA PHE A 435 35.03 -36.45 -60.03
C PHE A 435 35.44 -35.29 -59.11
N LEU A 436 36.65 -35.37 -58.54
CA LEU A 436 37.21 -34.36 -57.62
C LEU A 436 36.30 -34.00 -56.41
N GLY A 437 35.42 -34.90 -55.95
CA GLY A 437 34.54 -34.60 -54.81
C GLY A 437 33.31 -33.74 -55.14
N ARG A 438 33.05 -33.44 -56.42
CA ARG A 438 31.90 -32.62 -56.84
C ARG A 438 30.55 -33.13 -56.32
N ALA A 439 30.38 -34.45 -56.24
CA ALA A 439 29.12 -35.03 -55.74
C ALA A 439 28.98 -34.92 -54.22
N ASP A 440 30.10 -34.94 -53.47
CA ASP A 440 30.09 -34.67 -52.02
C ASP A 440 29.71 -33.20 -51.78
N LYS A 441 30.30 -32.26 -52.54
CA LYS A 441 29.98 -30.82 -52.47
C LYS A 441 28.52 -30.51 -52.85
N ALA A 442 28.05 -31.04 -53.98
CA ALA A 442 26.67 -30.82 -54.42
C ALA A 442 25.62 -31.39 -53.44
N ARG A 443 25.93 -32.50 -52.75
CA ARG A 443 25.10 -33.02 -51.65
C ARG A 443 25.05 -32.05 -50.47
N ALA A 444 26.20 -31.55 -50.04
CA ALA A 444 26.27 -30.60 -48.94
C ALA A 444 25.50 -29.31 -49.25
N GLU A 445 25.68 -28.74 -50.45
CA GLU A 445 24.93 -27.55 -50.90
C GLU A 445 23.43 -27.83 -50.99
N GLY A 446 23.03 -29.00 -51.50
CA GLY A 446 21.62 -29.40 -51.56
C GLY A 446 20.96 -29.54 -50.19
N LEU A 447 21.66 -30.12 -49.21
CA LEU A 447 21.16 -30.23 -47.83
C LEU A 447 21.10 -28.87 -47.15
N ALA A 448 22.12 -28.03 -47.31
CA ALA A 448 22.14 -26.68 -46.76
C ALA A 448 20.99 -25.82 -47.31
N HIS A 449 20.70 -25.89 -48.62
CA HIS A 449 19.56 -25.20 -49.22
C HIS A 449 18.22 -25.69 -48.65
N LEU A 450 18.06 -27.00 -48.51
CA LEU A 450 16.85 -27.57 -47.93
C LEU A 450 16.68 -27.16 -46.46
N ALA A 451 17.77 -27.19 -45.67
CA ALA A 451 17.76 -26.77 -44.28
C ALA A 451 17.46 -25.27 -44.15
N ASN A 452 17.92 -24.43 -45.08
CA ASN A 452 17.55 -23.02 -45.11
C ASN A 452 16.06 -22.81 -45.37
N ASP A 453 15.50 -23.49 -46.39
CA ASP A 453 14.06 -23.43 -46.69
C ASP A 453 13.23 -23.92 -45.49
N ALA A 454 13.69 -24.97 -44.80
CA ALA A 454 13.06 -25.50 -43.59
C ALA A 454 13.10 -24.50 -42.41
N ARG A 455 14.26 -23.85 -42.18
CA ARG A 455 14.40 -22.81 -41.15
C ARG A 455 13.49 -21.62 -41.40
N GLU A 456 13.40 -21.17 -42.65
CA GLU A 456 12.51 -20.08 -43.06
C GLU A 456 11.04 -20.47 -42.84
N ALA A 457 10.64 -21.69 -43.21
CA ALA A 457 9.28 -22.18 -42.97
C ALA A 457 8.93 -22.23 -41.46
N LEU A 458 9.85 -22.73 -40.62
CA LEU A 458 9.68 -22.77 -39.17
C LEU A 458 9.61 -21.37 -38.56
N ALA A 459 10.50 -20.46 -38.98
CA ALA A 459 10.50 -19.08 -38.51
C ALA A 459 9.19 -18.36 -38.88
N ASN A 460 8.67 -18.58 -40.09
CA ASN A 460 7.39 -18.01 -40.52
C ASN A 460 6.21 -18.54 -39.69
N GLN A 461 6.19 -19.84 -39.38
CA GLN A 461 5.15 -20.42 -38.52
C GLN A 461 5.20 -19.87 -37.09
N LEU A 462 6.40 -19.80 -36.50
CA LEU A 462 6.59 -19.20 -35.18
C LEU A 462 6.19 -17.71 -35.17
N GLN A 463 6.58 -16.96 -36.20
CA GLN A 463 6.21 -15.54 -36.32
C GLN A 463 4.69 -15.37 -36.39
N ALA A 464 4.00 -16.21 -37.17
CA ALA A 464 2.55 -16.19 -37.25
C ALA A 464 1.89 -16.50 -35.89
N ALA A 465 2.43 -17.47 -35.15
CA ALA A 465 1.97 -17.81 -33.80
C ALA A 465 2.19 -16.67 -32.79
N ILE A 466 3.36 -16.03 -32.81
CA ILE A 466 3.69 -14.87 -31.97
C ILE A 466 2.72 -13.71 -32.26
N VAL A 467 2.51 -13.36 -33.53
CA VAL A 467 1.60 -12.28 -33.93
C VAL A 467 0.16 -12.58 -33.50
N ALA A 468 -0.31 -13.82 -33.71
CA ALA A 468 -1.64 -14.23 -33.32
C ALA A 468 -1.83 -14.22 -31.79
N LEU A 469 -0.83 -14.66 -31.04
CA LEU A 469 -0.82 -14.66 -29.58
C LEU A 469 -0.82 -13.22 -29.04
N SER A 470 0.09 -12.37 -29.51
CA SER A 470 0.15 -10.94 -29.12
C SER A 470 -1.17 -10.24 -29.39
N ALA A 471 -1.73 -10.40 -30.59
CA ALA A 471 -2.99 -9.76 -30.95
C ALA A 471 -4.20 -10.24 -30.13
N LYS A 472 -4.19 -11.48 -29.61
CA LYS A 472 -5.22 -11.98 -28.69
C LYS A 472 -5.00 -11.46 -27.27
N ALA A 473 -3.76 -11.48 -26.79
CA ALA A 473 -3.40 -10.95 -25.49
C ALA A 473 -3.69 -9.44 -25.38
N GLU A 474 -3.30 -8.65 -26.38
CA GLU A 474 -3.60 -7.21 -26.44
C GLU A 474 -5.09 -6.91 -26.39
N ARG A 475 -5.93 -7.75 -27.01
CA ARG A 475 -7.39 -7.63 -26.92
C ARG A 475 -7.90 -7.92 -25.51
N ALA A 476 -7.47 -9.02 -24.89
CA ALA A 476 -7.82 -9.34 -23.51
C ALA A 476 -7.40 -8.21 -22.53
N TRP A 477 -6.21 -7.64 -22.74
CA TRP A 477 -5.71 -6.50 -21.97
C TRP A 477 -6.52 -5.22 -22.21
N ALA A 478 -6.94 -4.95 -23.44
CA ALA A 478 -7.80 -3.82 -23.76
C ALA A 478 -9.19 -3.94 -23.11
N GLU A 479 -9.78 -5.14 -23.15
CA GLU A 479 -11.05 -5.44 -22.47
C GLU A 479 -10.95 -5.27 -20.95
N ALA A 480 -9.79 -5.62 -20.36
CA ALA A 480 -9.47 -5.36 -18.96
C ALA A 480 -9.04 -3.91 -18.64
N GLY A 481 -9.13 -2.97 -19.59
CA GLY A 481 -8.77 -1.55 -19.37
C GLY A 481 -7.28 -1.23 -19.33
N ALA A 482 -6.42 -2.20 -19.68
CA ALA A 482 -4.96 -2.09 -19.64
C ALA A 482 -4.31 -2.01 -21.03
N GLY A 483 -5.05 -1.65 -22.07
CA GLY A 483 -4.56 -1.58 -23.46
C GLY A 483 -3.29 -0.75 -23.63
N ASP A 484 -3.23 0.45 -23.03
CA ASP A 484 -2.05 1.34 -23.09
C ASP A 484 -0.81 0.78 -22.39
N ARG A 485 -0.99 -0.18 -21.49
CA ARG A 485 0.09 -0.86 -20.75
C ARG A 485 0.53 -2.15 -21.44
N ALA A 486 -0.32 -2.75 -22.27
CA ALA A 486 -0.02 -3.99 -23.00
C ALA A 486 1.28 -3.86 -23.81
N ALA A 487 1.46 -2.76 -24.55
CA ALA A 487 2.64 -2.52 -25.37
C ALA A 487 3.97 -2.38 -24.59
N ARG A 488 3.92 -2.14 -23.27
CA ARG A 488 5.11 -2.03 -22.42
C ARG A 488 5.43 -3.32 -21.66
N ILE A 489 4.41 -4.12 -21.36
CA ILE A 489 4.53 -5.28 -20.46
C ILE A 489 4.53 -6.59 -21.25
N LEU A 490 3.72 -6.69 -22.32
CA LEU A 490 3.82 -7.81 -23.24
C LEU A 490 5.16 -7.72 -23.96
N GLY A 491 5.80 -8.88 -24.12
CA GLY A 491 7.07 -8.95 -24.81
C GLY A 491 6.87 -8.65 -26.29
N GLN A 492 7.74 -7.81 -26.86
CA GLN A 492 8.06 -7.98 -28.28
C GLN A 492 8.85 -9.27 -28.33
N GLY A 493 8.17 -10.42 -28.48
CA GLY A 493 8.82 -11.72 -28.49
C GLY A 493 10.08 -11.72 -29.37
N ASP A 494 11.09 -12.51 -29.01
CA ASP A 494 12.30 -12.61 -29.82
C ASP A 494 11.95 -12.82 -31.29
N GLU A 495 12.68 -12.17 -32.20
CA GLU A 495 12.47 -12.38 -33.63
C GLU A 495 12.48 -13.88 -33.92
N ALA A 496 11.43 -14.38 -34.57
CA ALA A 496 11.27 -15.82 -34.79
C ALA A 496 12.50 -16.44 -35.47
N VAL A 497 13.15 -15.68 -36.35
CA VAL A 497 14.42 -16.05 -37.00
C VAL A 497 15.53 -16.28 -35.97
N VAL A 498 15.70 -15.38 -35.00
CA VAL A 498 16.71 -15.49 -33.93
C VAL A 498 16.47 -16.74 -33.09
N THR A 499 15.21 -17.06 -32.77
CA THR A 499 14.86 -18.29 -32.03
C THR A 499 15.26 -19.55 -32.80
N ILE A 500 14.94 -19.60 -34.10
CA ILE A 500 15.27 -20.75 -34.95
C ILE A 500 16.78 -20.87 -35.17
N ASP A 501 17.49 -19.76 -35.37
CA ASP A 501 18.96 -19.78 -35.50
C ASP A 501 19.66 -20.17 -34.20
N ALA A 502 19.12 -19.77 -33.04
CA ALA A 502 19.62 -20.21 -31.74
C ALA A 502 19.43 -21.71 -31.54
N TRP A 503 18.27 -22.26 -31.92
CA TRP A 503 18.03 -23.71 -31.94
C TRP A 503 19.04 -24.43 -32.83
N VAL A 504 19.28 -23.92 -34.05
CA VAL A 504 20.26 -24.50 -34.98
C VAL A 504 21.66 -24.49 -34.40
N GLY A 505 22.12 -23.35 -33.86
CA GLY A 505 23.42 -23.25 -33.20
C GLY A 505 23.56 -24.20 -32.01
N TYR A 506 22.46 -24.42 -31.28
CA TYR A 506 22.43 -25.41 -30.19
C TYR A 506 22.57 -26.85 -30.72
N LEU A 507 21.91 -27.20 -31.83
CA LEU A 507 22.07 -28.52 -32.46
C LEU A 507 23.51 -28.74 -32.93
N GLU A 508 24.12 -27.74 -33.58
CA GLU A 508 25.50 -27.80 -34.06
C GLU A 508 26.51 -28.02 -32.93
N ALA A 509 26.25 -27.42 -31.76
CA ALA A 509 27.14 -27.52 -30.61
C ALA A 509 26.93 -28.78 -29.76
N ASN A 510 25.71 -29.35 -29.72
CA ASN A 510 25.34 -30.33 -28.69
C ASN A 510 24.86 -31.69 -29.21
N ILE A 511 24.52 -31.84 -30.51
CA ILE A 511 24.11 -33.16 -31.02
C ILE A 511 25.32 -34.06 -31.26
N GLU A 512 25.37 -35.17 -30.53
CA GLU A 512 26.31 -36.24 -30.77
C GLU A 512 25.86 -37.13 -31.93
N ILE A 513 26.71 -37.22 -32.96
CA ILE A 513 26.51 -38.10 -34.10
C ILE A 513 27.19 -39.44 -33.77
N PRO A 514 26.45 -40.55 -33.54
CA PRO A 514 27.00 -41.80 -32.99
C PRO A 514 28.04 -42.48 -33.88
N GLN A 515 27.98 -42.21 -35.19
CA GLN A 515 28.86 -42.81 -36.19
C GLN A 515 29.16 -41.83 -37.32
N SER A 516 30.41 -41.80 -37.78
CA SER A 516 30.77 -41.00 -38.96
C SER A 516 30.07 -41.58 -40.20
N ILE A 517 29.16 -40.81 -40.79
CA ILE A 517 28.45 -41.22 -42.00
C ILE A 517 29.37 -41.00 -43.21
N ARG A 518 29.79 -42.08 -43.84
CA ARG A 518 30.72 -42.03 -44.97
C ARG A 518 30.14 -41.14 -46.08
N ARG A 519 30.91 -40.13 -46.53
CA ARG A 519 30.54 -39.15 -47.59
C ARG A 519 29.52 -38.08 -47.20
N LEU A 520 29.21 -37.93 -45.90
CA LEU A 520 28.55 -36.75 -45.35
C LEU A 520 29.51 -36.04 -44.39
N ALA A 521 29.61 -34.72 -44.51
CA ALA A 521 30.26 -33.90 -43.49
C ALA A 521 29.34 -33.78 -42.26
N PRO A 522 29.88 -33.57 -41.05
CA PRO A 522 29.07 -33.37 -39.84
C PRO A 522 28.01 -32.27 -40.00
N ALA A 523 28.36 -31.12 -40.59
CA ALA A 523 27.42 -30.03 -40.88
C ALA A 523 26.24 -30.49 -41.76
N SER A 524 26.50 -31.29 -42.79
CA SER A 524 25.45 -31.83 -43.65
C SER A 524 24.54 -32.85 -42.94
N VAL A 525 25.02 -33.49 -41.87
CA VAL A 525 24.16 -34.32 -41.00
C VAL A 525 23.23 -33.41 -40.21
N ILE A 526 23.73 -32.30 -39.66
CA ILE A 526 22.88 -31.30 -38.98
C ILE A 526 21.84 -30.72 -39.94
N ASP A 527 22.21 -30.33 -41.16
CA ASP A 527 21.26 -29.85 -42.20
C ASP A 527 20.14 -30.86 -42.48
N LEU A 528 20.49 -32.15 -42.54
CA LEU A 528 19.52 -33.24 -42.69
C LEU A 528 18.61 -33.36 -41.47
N LEU A 529 19.16 -33.23 -40.26
CA LEU A 529 18.39 -33.26 -39.00
C LEU A 529 17.43 -32.09 -38.89
N ILE A 530 17.84 -30.87 -39.27
CA ILE A 530 16.99 -29.68 -39.33
C ILE A 530 15.81 -29.92 -40.27
N SER A 531 16.11 -30.39 -41.48
CA SER A 531 15.09 -30.68 -42.50
C SER A 531 14.13 -31.80 -42.06
N ALA A 532 14.64 -32.82 -41.36
CA ALA A 532 13.85 -33.91 -40.83
C ALA A 532 12.99 -33.47 -39.63
N ALA A 533 13.52 -32.63 -38.73
CA ALA A 533 12.78 -32.06 -37.60
C ALA A 533 11.68 -31.10 -38.05
N ALA A 534 11.87 -30.40 -39.16
CA ALA A 534 10.81 -29.62 -39.82
C ALA A 534 9.73 -30.52 -40.46
N GLY A 535 9.96 -31.83 -40.57
CA GLY A 535 8.98 -32.78 -41.10
C GLY A 535 9.05 -33.02 -42.60
N VAL A 536 10.17 -32.73 -43.27
CA VAL A 536 10.33 -33.07 -44.69
C VAL A 536 10.39 -34.60 -44.81
N ASP A 537 9.31 -35.23 -45.28
CA ASP A 537 9.16 -36.70 -45.35
C ASP A 537 10.39 -37.43 -45.89
N GLY A 538 10.94 -36.92 -46.99
CA GLY A 538 12.13 -37.50 -47.60
C GLY A 538 13.39 -37.39 -46.75
N ALA A 539 13.57 -36.28 -46.03
CA ALA A 539 14.67 -36.10 -45.08
C ALA A 539 14.50 -37.01 -43.86
N VAL A 540 13.26 -37.15 -43.34
CA VAL A 540 12.93 -38.09 -42.24
C VAL A 540 13.27 -39.52 -42.63
N LEU A 541 12.86 -39.96 -43.83
CA LEU A 541 13.18 -41.30 -44.34
C LEU A 541 14.70 -41.49 -44.58
N ALA A 542 15.39 -40.46 -45.05
CA ALA A 542 16.84 -40.51 -45.23
C ALA A 542 17.58 -40.60 -43.89
N ALA A 543 17.20 -39.79 -42.89
CA ALA A 543 17.74 -39.84 -41.53
C ALA A 543 17.51 -41.22 -40.90
N ARG A 544 16.31 -41.79 -41.05
CA ARG A 544 15.96 -43.15 -40.62
C ARG A 544 16.90 -44.20 -41.19
N ARG A 545 17.12 -44.18 -42.52
CA ARG A 545 18.03 -45.12 -43.18
C ARG A 545 19.49 -44.98 -42.73
N LEU A 546 19.87 -43.82 -42.24
CA LEU A 546 21.21 -43.53 -41.72
C LEU A 546 21.33 -43.85 -40.21
N GLY A 547 20.26 -44.33 -39.57
CA GLY A 547 20.24 -44.64 -38.14
C GLY A 547 20.24 -43.41 -37.24
N LEU A 548 19.70 -42.28 -37.73
CA LEU A 548 19.65 -41.00 -37.02
C LEU A 548 18.27 -40.71 -36.39
N GLU A 549 17.45 -41.73 -36.18
CA GLU A 549 16.06 -41.58 -35.69
C GLU A 549 16.01 -40.85 -34.35
N GLU A 550 16.91 -41.22 -33.44
CA GLU A 550 16.97 -40.64 -32.10
C GLU A 550 17.42 -39.17 -32.15
N GLN A 551 18.38 -38.83 -33.00
CA GLN A 551 18.85 -37.45 -33.20
C GLN A 551 17.77 -36.58 -33.86
N THR A 552 16.99 -37.13 -34.80
CA THR A 552 15.85 -36.43 -35.39
C THR A 552 14.78 -36.15 -34.33
N ARG A 553 14.47 -37.14 -33.48
CA ARG A 553 13.52 -36.98 -32.38
C ARG A 553 14.02 -35.92 -31.38
N GLN A 554 15.29 -35.97 -30.99
CA GLN A 554 15.91 -35.00 -30.10
C GLN A 554 15.89 -33.59 -30.69
N ALA A 555 16.21 -33.42 -31.97
CA ALA A 555 16.15 -32.13 -32.66
C ALA A 555 14.72 -31.56 -32.65
N GLY A 556 13.71 -32.39 -32.88
CA GLY A 556 12.30 -31.99 -32.78
C GLY A 556 11.87 -31.61 -31.36
N THR A 557 12.32 -32.35 -30.33
CA THR A 557 12.05 -31.98 -28.93
C THR A 557 12.68 -30.63 -28.57
N LEU A 558 13.93 -30.39 -28.95
CA LEU A 558 14.61 -29.12 -28.72
C LEU A 558 13.94 -27.95 -29.47
N LEU A 559 13.38 -28.21 -30.66
CA LEU A 559 12.62 -27.21 -31.40
C LEU A 559 11.33 -26.84 -30.64
N VAL A 560 10.60 -27.83 -30.13
CA VAL A 560 9.40 -27.61 -29.31
C VAL A 560 9.73 -26.81 -28.04
N GLU A 561 10.85 -27.09 -27.39
CA GLU A 561 11.33 -26.32 -26.24
C GLU A 561 11.62 -24.85 -26.62
N ALA A 562 12.36 -24.62 -27.70
CA ALA A 562 12.70 -23.28 -28.18
C ALA A 562 11.46 -22.43 -28.53
N VAL A 563 10.49 -23.00 -29.25
CA VAL A 563 9.26 -22.27 -29.59
C VAL A 563 8.37 -22.03 -28.37
N THR A 564 8.38 -22.95 -27.39
CA THR A 564 7.65 -22.79 -26.12
C THR A 564 8.21 -21.62 -25.31
N GLU A 565 9.54 -21.48 -25.29
CA GLU A 565 10.21 -20.37 -24.63
C GLU A 565 9.87 -19.04 -25.31
N ALA A 566 9.94 -18.96 -26.64
CA ALA A 566 9.59 -17.76 -27.40
C ALA A 566 8.12 -17.31 -27.20
N LEU A 567 7.17 -18.26 -27.20
CA LEU A 567 5.76 -17.96 -26.92
C LEU A 567 5.54 -17.54 -25.45
N THR A 568 6.32 -18.09 -24.53
CA THR A 568 6.30 -17.67 -23.11
C THR A 568 6.90 -16.28 -22.92
N ALA A 569 7.92 -15.91 -23.68
CA ALA A 569 8.47 -14.56 -23.68
C ALA A 569 7.50 -13.52 -24.27
N THR A 570 6.68 -13.92 -25.25
CA THR A 570 5.65 -13.05 -25.85
C THR A 570 4.59 -12.64 -24.83
N VAL A 571 4.12 -13.61 -24.03
CA VAL A 571 3.14 -13.36 -22.95
C VAL A 571 3.71 -13.91 -21.62
N PRO A 572 4.51 -13.10 -20.90
CA PRO A 572 5.20 -13.52 -19.69
C PRO A 572 4.23 -13.94 -18.58
N LYS A 573 4.65 -14.92 -17.78
CA LYS A 573 3.95 -15.33 -16.57
C LYS A 573 3.96 -14.20 -15.53
N GLY A 574 2.81 -13.89 -14.95
CA GLY A 574 2.65 -12.84 -13.95
C GLY A 574 2.59 -11.42 -14.53
N ALA A 575 2.54 -11.28 -15.86
CA ALA A 575 2.44 -9.97 -16.50
C ALA A 575 1.16 -9.23 -16.07
N ALA A 576 0.01 -9.92 -16.01
CA ALA A 576 -1.24 -9.31 -15.59
C ALA A 576 -1.27 -9.04 -14.08
N ILE A 577 -0.68 -9.93 -13.27
CA ILE A 577 -0.58 -9.74 -11.81
C ILE A 577 0.22 -8.48 -11.46
N SER A 578 1.20 -8.10 -12.28
CA SER A 578 1.99 -6.86 -12.07
C SER A 578 1.16 -5.57 -12.16
N LEU A 579 -0.05 -5.63 -12.73
CA LEU A 579 -0.99 -4.51 -12.78
C LEU A 579 -1.84 -4.37 -11.52
N ALA A 580 -1.95 -5.44 -10.73
CA ALA A 580 -2.70 -5.39 -9.48
C ALA A 580 -1.96 -4.53 -8.45
N PRO A 581 -2.71 -3.86 -7.54
CA PRO A 581 -2.13 -3.29 -6.34
C PRO A 581 -1.30 -4.31 -5.56
N ALA A 582 -0.32 -3.83 -4.79
CA ALA A 582 0.57 -4.70 -4.02
C ALA A 582 -0.23 -5.66 -3.12
N PRO A 583 0.19 -6.94 -3.01
CA PRO A 583 -0.54 -7.93 -2.24
C PRO A 583 -0.66 -7.49 -0.77
N GLY A 584 -1.88 -7.55 -0.23
CA GLY A 584 -2.18 -7.14 1.14
C GLY A 584 -2.46 -5.65 1.31
N PHE A 585 -2.47 -4.83 0.25
CA PHE A 585 -2.85 -3.41 0.35
C PHE A 585 -4.29 -3.24 0.85
N ALA A 586 -5.24 -4.04 0.38
CA ALA A 586 -6.62 -4.04 0.89
C ALA A 586 -6.68 -4.41 2.38
N ALA A 587 -5.87 -5.38 2.82
CA ALA A 587 -5.75 -5.72 4.24
C ALA A 587 -5.16 -4.57 5.06
N ALA A 588 -4.18 -3.84 4.51
CA ALA A 588 -3.63 -2.64 5.12
C ALA A 588 -4.68 -1.53 5.26
N LEU A 589 -5.49 -1.25 4.22
CA LEU A 589 -6.59 -0.29 4.30
C LEU A 589 -7.62 -0.67 5.38
N ARG A 590 -7.98 -1.96 5.48
CA ARG A 590 -8.87 -2.46 6.54
C ARG A 590 -8.25 -2.35 7.93
N LEU A 591 -6.94 -2.57 8.05
CA LEU A 591 -6.22 -2.34 9.30
C LEU A 591 -6.26 -0.86 9.69
N ARG A 592 -6.01 0.06 8.75
CA ARG A 592 -6.11 1.52 8.95
C ARG A 592 -7.53 1.93 9.35
N SER A 593 -8.56 1.37 8.70
CA SER A 593 -9.96 1.54 9.13
C SER A 593 -10.17 1.08 10.58
N GLY A 594 -9.63 -0.09 10.95
CA GLY A 594 -9.71 -0.64 12.30
C GLY A 594 -9.01 0.23 13.35
N GLU A 595 -7.88 0.83 13.01
CA GLU A 595 -7.14 1.79 13.83
C GLU A 595 -7.95 3.07 14.11
N LEU A 596 -8.86 3.44 13.20
CA LEU A 596 -9.73 4.62 13.35
C LEU A 596 -11.02 4.34 14.17
N LYS A 597 -11.36 3.07 14.41
CA LYS A 597 -12.56 2.65 15.15
C LYS A 597 -12.74 3.27 16.55
N PRO A 598 -11.69 3.52 17.34
CA PRO A 598 -11.84 4.20 18.63
C PRO A 598 -12.44 5.61 18.49
N PHE A 599 -12.20 6.32 17.39
CA PHE A 599 -12.66 7.70 17.18
C PHE A 599 -14.12 7.80 16.71
N THR A 600 -14.78 6.67 16.44
CA THR A 600 -16.17 6.62 15.96
C THR A 600 -17.20 6.29 17.04
N ARG A 601 -16.80 5.97 18.29
CA ARG A 601 -17.72 5.57 19.36
C ARG A 601 -18.15 6.75 20.25
N PRO A 602 -19.44 6.81 20.68
CA PRO A 602 -19.87 7.76 21.70
C PRO A 602 -19.13 7.49 23.02
N GLY A 603 -18.51 8.52 23.60
CA GLY A 603 -17.81 8.40 24.88
C GLY A 603 -16.47 7.66 24.83
N ALA A 604 -15.86 7.52 23.65
CA ALA A 604 -14.54 6.92 23.53
C ALA A 604 -13.49 7.76 24.27
N THR A 605 -13.14 7.31 25.46
CA THR A 605 -11.88 7.64 26.11
C THR A 605 -10.80 6.82 25.39
N ALA A 606 -9.75 7.52 24.98
CA ALA A 606 -8.55 6.93 24.39
C ALA A 606 -7.81 6.14 25.47
#